data_AF-A0A935AGU9-F1
#
_entry.id   AF-A0A935AGU9-F1
#
_cell.length_a   1.000
_cell.length_b   1.000
_cell.length_c   1.000
_cell.angle_alpha   90.00
_cell.angle_beta   90.00
_cell.angle_gamma   90.00
#
_symmetry.space_group_name_H-M   'P 1'
#
loop_
_entity.id
_entity.type
_entity.pdbx_description
1 polymer ?
#
loop_
_entity_poly.entity_id
_entity_poly.type
_entity_poly.pdbx_seq_one_letter_code
_entity_poly.pdbx_strand_id
1 'polypeptide(L)'
;MSEKPPLFPRVSPGVKTGGRPSVTGQAAPVSARPSIAAPEREFAFSNADFERVRALIYQHAGISLSPIKQDMVYSRLARRLRARGDRTFAEYLDRAQREPEEWETFVNSLTTNLTSFFREAHHFDILAERLKKHLSKAPFRIWCSAASTGEEPYSLAITACEAFNTLAPPVQIVATDIDTNVLATAQKGVYGADRVERLSRERMQRFFLRGTGTQEGLVRVRPDLQRLIEFKRINLLDKSWALQGPFDAMFCRNVMIYFDKPTQHAILERFVPLLKSDGLLFAGHSESFLHAADLFRSMGRTVYERTPARAR
;
A
#
# COMPACT_ATOMS: atom_id res chain seq x y z
N MET A 1 -55.80 -18.02 -13.69
CA MET A 1 -55.10 -18.74 -14.78
C MET A 1 -53.64 -18.90 -14.38
N SER A 2 -53.23 -20.14 -14.10
CA SER A 2 -51.88 -20.71 -14.24
C SER A 2 -51.80 -21.97 -13.38
N GLU A 3 -51.37 -23.06 -13.99
CA GLU A 3 -51.49 -24.42 -13.44
C GLU A 3 -50.34 -24.78 -12.49
N LYS A 4 -50.61 -25.75 -11.61
CA LYS A 4 -49.60 -26.67 -11.08
C LYS A 4 -49.87 -28.05 -11.66
N PRO A 5 -48.82 -28.80 -11.98
CA PRO A 5 -48.81 -30.22 -11.63
C PRO A 5 -47.52 -30.62 -10.86
N PRO A 6 -47.61 -31.55 -9.89
CA PRO A 6 -46.45 -32.19 -9.26
C PRO A 6 -46.07 -33.49 -9.98
N LEU A 7 -44.90 -34.08 -9.69
CA LEU A 7 -44.77 -35.55 -9.53
C LEU A 7 -43.42 -35.95 -8.89
N PHE A 8 -43.48 -36.82 -7.88
CA PHE A 8 -42.39 -37.69 -7.44
C PHE A 8 -42.66 -39.11 -7.96
N PRO A 9 -41.62 -39.95 -8.15
CA PRO A 9 -41.78 -41.40 -8.11
C PRO A 9 -41.18 -42.03 -6.83
N ARG A 10 -41.89 -43.01 -6.26
CA ARG A 10 -41.39 -44.02 -5.31
C ARG A 10 -41.13 -45.33 -6.07
N VAL A 11 -40.11 -46.10 -5.68
CA VAL A 11 -40.18 -47.58 -5.60
C VAL A 11 -39.27 -48.06 -4.45
N SER A 12 -39.57 -49.19 -3.82
CA SER A 12 -38.76 -49.82 -2.74
C SER A 12 -38.44 -51.30 -3.08
N PRO A 13 -38.13 -52.22 -2.14
CA PRO A 13 -36.81 -52.88 -2.10
C PRO A 13 -36.78 -54.36 -2.57
N GLY A 14 -35.58 -54.90 -2.79
CA GLY A 14 -35.32 -56.34 -3.07
C GLY A 14 -34.00 -56.82 -2.42
N VAL A 15 -33.94 -58.07 -1.94
CA VAL A 15 -33.03 -58.47 -0.84
C VAL A 15 -32.60 -59.96 -0.95
N LYS A 16 -31.36 -60.30 -0.54
CA LYS A 16 -30.68 -61.64 -0.51
C LYS A 16 -30.22 -62.17 -1.90
N THR A 17 -29.21 -63.05 -2.05
CA THR A 17 -28.36 -63.78 -1.04
C THR A 17 -26.93 -64.10 -1.55
N GLY A 18 -25.95 -64.18 -0.63
CA GLY A 18 -24.90 -65.22 -0.65
C GLY A 18 -23.45 -64.83 -0.97
N GLY A 19 -22.49 -65.39 -0.21
CA GLY A 19 -21.10 -65.60 -0.68
C GLY A 19 -19.97 -64.80 0.01
N ARG A 20 -19.30 -65.44 0.98
CA ARG A 20 -17.91 -65.18 1.42
C ARG A 20 -17.37 -66.48 2.06
N PRO A 21 -16.05 -66.70 2.19
CA PRO A 21 -14.91 -66.09 1.46
C PRO A 21 -13.88 -67.13 0.97
N SER A 22 -12.96 -66.75 0.07
CA SER A 22 -11.55 -67.23 0.09
C SER A 22 -10.75 -66.72 -1.13
N VAL A 23 -9.89 -65.71 -0.95
CA VAL A 23 -8.65 -65.57 -1.73
C VAL A 23 -7.55 -65.07 -0.80
N THR A 24 -6.41 -65.77 -0.81
CA THR A 24 -5.18 -65.44 -0.10
C THR A 24 -4.55 -64.15 -0.60
N GLY A 25 -3.86 -63.42 0.29
CA GLY A 25 -3.42 -62.06 0.00
C GLY A 25 -2.19 -61.93 -0.90
N GLN A 26 -2.07 -60.77 -1.54
CA GLN A 26 -0.82 -60.05 -1.78
C GLN A 26 -1.14 -58.55 -1.73
N ALA A 27 -0.47 -57.80 -0.85
CA ALA A 27 -0.63 -56.36 -0.78
C ALA A 27 0.23 -55.71 -1.88
N ALA A 28 -0.41 -55.09 -2.86
CA ALA A 28 0.30 -54.22 -3.81
C ALA A 28 0.83 -52.98 -3.07
N PRO A 29 2.04 -52.48 -3.40
CA PRO A 29 2.57 -51.27 -2.77
C PRO A 29 1.67 -50.08 -3.12
N VAL A 30 1.23 -49.35 -2.10
CA VAL A 30 0.46 -48.11 -2.25
C VAL A 30 1.34 -47.12 -3.00
N SER A 31 0.94 -46.71 -4.21
CA SER A 31 1.70 -45.73 -4.98
C SER A 31 1.72 -44.41 -4.21
N ALA A 32 2.92 -43.99 -3.79
CA ALA A 32 3.11 -42.68 -3.21
C ALA A 32 2.66 -41.63 -4.24
N ARG A 33 1.67 -40.81 -3.89
CA ARG A 33 1.35 -39.62 -4.69
C ARG A 33 2.63 -38.79 -4.80
N PRO A 34 3.03 -38.30 -5.98
CA PRO A 34 4.20 -37.45 -6.10
C PRO A 34 3.99 -36.23 -5.20
N SER A 35 4.92 -36.03 -4.27
CA SER A 35 5.05 -34.76 -3.57
C SER A 35 5.20 -33.68 -4.63
N ILE A 36 4.41 -32.61 -4.54
CA ILE A 36 4.63 -31.43 -5.38
C ILE A 36 5.96 -30.85 -4.93
N ALA A 37 7.02 -31.13 -5.70
CA ALA A 37 8.34 -30.59 -5.43
C ALA A 37 8.23 -29.07 -5.37
N ALA A 38 8.81 -28.46 -4.33
CA ALA A 38 8.95 -27.02 -4.30
C ALA A 38 9.69 -26.58 -5.58
N PRO A 39 9.24 -25.52 -6.27
CA PRO A 39 9.87 -25.12 -7.53
C PRO A 39 11.36 -24.85 -7.29
N GLU A 40 12.21 -25.46 -8.10
CA GLU A 40 13.66 -25.32 -7.95
C GLU A 40 14.04 -23.83 -8.01
N ARG A 41 14.65 -23.34 -6.93
CA ARG A 41 15.09 -21.96 -6.84
C ARG A 41 16.33 -21.78 -7.70
N GLU A 42 16.20 -21.00 -8.77
CA GLU A 42 17.29 -20.51 -9.65
C GLU A 42 18.56 -20.11 -8.89
N PHE A 43 18.41 -19.46 -7.72
CA PHE A 43 19.52 -19.09 -6.85
C PHE A 43 19.36 -19.73 -5.47
N ALA A 44 20.48 -20.20 -4.90
CA ALA A 44 20.53 -20.58 -3.50
C ALA A 44 20.21 -19.37 -2.62
N PHE A 45 19.23 -19.52 -1.72
CA PHE A 45 18.81 -18.47 -0.78
C PHE A 45 18.64 -19.07 0.60
N SER A 46 19.66 -18.90 1.44
CA SER A 46 19.74 -19.48 2.77
C SER A 46 18.96 -18.65 3.80
N ASN A 47 18.81 -19.20 5.01
CA ASN A 47 18.29 -18.42 6.14
C ASN A 47 19.23 -17.26 6.51
N ALA A 48 20.54 -17.41 6.34
CA ALA A 48 21.51 -16.35 6.62
C ALA A 48 21.37 -15.18 5.63
N ASP A 49 21.16 -15.46 4.34
CA ASP A 49 20.88 -14.43 3.33
C ASP A 49 19.58 -13.69 3.65
N PHE A 50 18.54 -14.41 4.07
CA PHE A 50 17.26 -13.82 4.43
C PHE A 50 17.38 -12.93 5.68
N GLU A 51 17.98 -13.40 6.76
CA GLU A 51 18.21 -12.57 7.96
C GLU A 51 19.10 -11.35 7.66
N ARG A 52 20.09 -11.48 6.77
CA ARG A 52 20.88 -10.34 6.27
C ARG A 52 20.00 -9.32 5.54
N VAL A 53 19.10 -9.75 4.66
CA VAL A 53 18.12 -8.87 4.01
C VAL A 53 17.22 -8.18 5.04
N ARG A 54 16.72 -8.92 6.05
CA ARG A 54 15.87 -8.36 7.12
C ARG A 54 16.60 -7.27 7.89
N ALA A 55 17.84 -7.51 8.31
CA ALA A 55 18.66 -6.53 9.02
C ALA A 55 18.89 -5.26 8.18
N LEU A 56 19.28 -5.43 6.90
CA LEU A 56 19.56 -4.32 5.98
C LEU A 56 18.32 -3.43 5.73
N ILE A 57 17.17 -4.03 5.43
CA ILE A 57 15.95 -3.24 5.13
C ILE A 57 15.32 -2.65 6.40
N TYR A 58 15.46 -3.31 7.55
CA TYR A 58 15.02 -2.77 8.85
C TYR A 58 15.88 -1.57 9.26
N GLN A 59 17.21 -1.68 9.20
CA GLN A 59 18.13 -0.60 9.56
C GLN A 59 17.92 0.67 8.73
N HIS A 60 17.59 0.53 7.44
CA HIS A 60 17.45 1.66 6.54
C HIS A 60 16.02 2.20 6.43
N ALA A 61 15.03 1.33 6.25
CA ALA A 61 13.66 1.70 5.96
C ALA A 61 12.66 1.36 7.09
N GLY A 62 13.13 0.75 8.19
CA GLY A 62 12.28 0.31 9.31
C GLY A 62 11.40 -0.90 9.01
N ILE A 63 11.43 -1.42 7.79
CA ILE A 63 10.50 -2.46 7.33
C ILE A 63 10.78 -3.78 8.05
N SER A 64 9.90 -4.12 9.00
CA SER A 64 9.92 -5.39 9.70
C SER A 64 9.34 -6.48 8.81
N LEU A 65 10.23 -7.28 8.22
CA LEU A 65 9.87 -8.47 7.47
C LEU A 65 9.64 -9.65 8.42
N SER A 66 8.46 -10.26 8.35
CA SER A 66 8.14 -11.52 9.04
C SER A 66 8.76 -12.72 8.30
N PRO A 67 9.16 -13.81 8.99
CA PRO A 67 9.73 -15.00 8.36
C PRO A 67 8.91 -15.58 7.19
N ILE A 68 7.58 -15.51 7.27
CA ILE A 68 6.67 -15.98 6.20
C ILE A 68 6.83 -15.22 4.87
N LYS A 69 7.52 -14.07 4.86
CA LYS A 69 7.81 -13.29 3.63
C LYS A 69 9.07 -13.76 2.88
N GLN A 70 9.74 -14.83 3.31
CA GLN A 70 11.00 -15.29 2.68
C GLN A 70 10.87 -15.54 1.16
N ASP A 71 9.81 -16.21 0.69
CA ASP A 71 9.59 -16.44 -0.75
C ASP A 71 9.27 -15.14 -1.53
N MET A 72 8.60 -14.19 -0.88
CA MET A 72 8.38 -12.86 -1.46
C MET A 72 9.71 -12.13 -1.65
N VAL A 73 10.59 -12.14 -0.64
CA VAL A 73 11.93 -11.55 -0.72
C VAL A 73 12.74 -12.21 -1.84
N TYR A 74 12.77 -13.55 -1.87
CA TYR A 74 13.44 -14.32 -2.90
C TYR A 74 12.98 -13.92 -4.31
N SER A 75 11.67 -13.98 -4.57
CA SER A 75 11.10 -13.75 -5.91
C SER A 75 11.31 -12.34 -6.47
N ARG A 76 11.55 -11.36 -5.60
CA ARG A 76 11.83 -9.97 -5.99
C ARG A 76 13.32 -9.72 -6.15
N LEU A 77 14.16 -10.15 -5.20
CA LEU A 77 15.61 -9.95 -5.27
C LEU A 77 16.28 -10.85 -6.32
N ALA A 78 15.79 -12.07 -6.59
CA ALA A 78 16.30 -12.91 -7.68
C ALA A 78 16.23 -12.23 -9.06
N ARG A 79 15.27 -11.31 -9.26
CA ARG A 79 15.20 -10.47 -10.47
C ARG A 79 16.35 -9.47 -10.56
N ARG A 80 16.84 -8.98 -9.41
CA ARG A 80 18.00 -8.09 -9.31
C ARG A 80 19.31 -8.85 -9.53
N LEU A 81 19.48 -10.03 -8.91
CA LEU A 81 20.62 -10.92 -9.17
C LEU A 81 20.77 -11.17 -10.68
N ARG A 82 19.69 -11.59 -11.37
CA ARG A 82 19.67 -11.74 -12.83
C ARG A 82 20.03 -10.47 -13.60
N ALA A 83 19.51 -9.31 -13.19
CA ALA A 83 19.75 -8.03 -13.87
C ALA A 83 21.20 -7.51 -13.68
N ARG A 84 21.90 -7.95 -12.62
CA ARG A 84 23.31 -7.59 -12.34
C ARG A 84 24.32 -8.67 -12.73
N GLY A 85 23.85 -9.89 -13.00
CA GLY A 85 24.70 -11.06 -13.27
C GLY A 85 25.36 -11.65 -12.02
N ASP A 86 24.88 -11.30 -10.82
CA ASP A 86 25.40 -11.83 -9.56
C ASP A 86 24.95 -13.29 -9.37
N ARG A 87 25.85 -14.16 -8.91
CA ARG A 87 25.65 -15.61 -8.83
C ARG A 87 25.05 -16.04 -7.48
N THR A 88 25.23 -15.23 -6.44
CA THR A 88 24.76 -15.51 -5.09
C THR A 88 24.09 -14.29 -4.45
N PHE A 89 23.22 -14.54 -3.46
CA PHE A 89 22.65 -13.46 -2.66
C PHE A 89 23.72 -12.70 -1.86
N ALA A 90 24.77 -13.37 -1.39
CA ALA A 90 25.90 -12.72 -0.72
C ALA A 90 26.58 -11.67 -1.61
N GLU A 91 26.97 -12.03 -2.84
CA GLU A 91 27.54 -11.11 -3.84
C GLU A 91 26.64 -9.90 -4.10
N TYR A 92 25.35 -10.15 -4.33
CA TYR A 92 24.37 -9.11 -4.59
C TYR A 92 24.20 -8.15 -3.40
N LEU A 93 24.13 -8.67 -2.17
CA LEU A 93 23.97 -7.83 -0.97
C LEU A 93 25.25 -7.03 -0.68
N ASP A 94 26.43 -7.62 -0.91
CA ASP A 94 27.71 -6.91 -0.83
C ASP A 94 27.81 -5.80 -1.89
N ARG A 95 27.24 -6.02 -3.08
CA ARG A 95 27.13 -5.02 -4.14
C ARG A 95 26.19 -3.88 -3.74
N ALA A 96 24.96 -4.21 -3.35
CA ALA A 96 23.93 -3.23 -3.02
C ALA A 96 24.39 -2.27 -1.92
N GLN A 97 25.14 -2.72 -0.91
CA GLN A 97 25.69 -1.84 0.14
C GLN A 97 26.81 -0.90 -0.34
N ARG A 98 27.47 -1.21 -1.47
CA ARG A 98 28.59 -0.41 -2.04
C ARG A 98 28.14 0.52 -3.16
N GLU A 99 27.10 0.17 -3.91
CA GLU A 99 26.61 0.89 -5.08
C GLU A 99 25.29 1.62 -4.74
N PRO A 100 25.28 2.96 -4.56
CA PRO A 100 24.07 3.69 -4.11
C PRO A 100 22.83 3.51 -4.99
N GLU A 101 23.01 3.34 -6.30
CA GLU A 101 21.91 3.10 -7.25
C GLU A 101 21.29 1.69 -7.07
N GLU A 102 22.11 0.67 -6.79
CA GLU A 102 21.60 -0.67 -6.48
C GLU A 102 21.03 -0.72 -5.07
N TRP A 103 21.56 0.06 -4.11
CA TRP A 103 20.95 0.22 -2.79
C TRP A 103 19.50 0.73 -2.88
N GLU A 104 19.27 1.79 -3.66
CA GLU A 104 17.94 2.31 -3.91
C GLU A 104 17.05 1.26 -4.58
N THR A 105 17.60 0.50 -5.53
CA THR A 105 16.84 -0.54 -6.23
C THR A 105 16.53 -1.75 -5.32
N PHE A 106 17.41 -2.08 -4.38
CA PHE A 106 17.17 -3.07 -3.31
C PHE A 106 16.01 -2.62 -2.40
N VAL A 107 15.98 -1.36 -1.97
CA VAL A 107 14.89 -0.79 -1.16
C VAL A 107 13.57 -0.83 -1.92
N ASN A 108 13.54 -0.30 -3.15
CA ASN A 108 12.35 -0.32 -4.03
C ASN A 108 11.89 -1.74 -4.39
N SER A 109 12.74 -2.76 -4.25
CA SER A 109 12.36 -4.16 -4.44
C SER A 109 11.63 -4.75 -3.22
N LEU A 110 11.74 -4.17 -2.03
CA LEU A 110 11.19 -4.71 -0.78
C LEU A 110 9.99 -3.95 -0.22
N THR A 111 9.75 -2.73 -0.71
CA THR A 111 8.53 -1.92 -0.49
C THR A 111 7.26 -2.63 -1.00
N THR A 112 6.07 -2.27 -0.50
CA THR A 112 4.81 -2.92 -0.91
C THR A 112 3.76 -1.86 -1.20
N ASN A 113 3.54 -1.63 -2.49
CA ASN A 113 3.03 -0.35 -3.00
C ASN A 113 1.54 -0.43 -3.42
N LEU A 114 0.75 -1.30 -2.77
CA LEU A 114 -0.65 -1.50 -3.13
C LEU A 114 -1.51 -0.28 -2.71
N THR A 115 -1.93 0.50 -3.70
CA THR A 115 -2.82 1.66 -3.53
C THR A 115 -3.89 1.69 -4.63
N SER A 116 -4.89 2.56 -4.46
CA SER A 116 -5.98 2.79 -5.41
C SER A 116 -6.66 4.12 -5.14
N PHE A 117 -7.22 4.77 -6.16
CA PHE A 117 -7.96 6.02 -5.99
C PHE A 117 -9.11 5.85 -4.98
N PHE A 118 -9.27 6.84 -4.10
CA PHE A 118 -10.29 6.87 -3.03
C PHE A 118 -10.33 5.61 -2.14
N ARG A 119 -9.18 4.94 -1.93
CA ARG A 119 -9.04 3.89 -0.91
C ARG A 119 -9.49 4.43 0.45
N GLU A 120 -10.45 3.76 1.10
CA GLU A 120 -11.11 4.24 2.33
C GLU A 120 -11.76 5.61 2.12
N ALA A 121 -12.74 5.64 1.21
CA ALA A 121 -13.41 6.84 0.71
C ALA A 121 -13.88 7.82 1.80
N HIS A 122 -14.21 7.34 3.00
CA HIS A 122 -14.70 8.16 4.10
C HIS A 122 -13.72 9.20 4.62
N HIS A 123 -12.41 9.01 4.45
CA HIS A 123 -11.42 10.03 4.82
C HIS A 123 -11.54 11.27 3.92
N PHE A 124 -11.93 11.09 2.66
CA PHE A 124 -12.11 12.18 1.71
C PHE A 124 -13.40 12.97 1.97
N ASP A 125 -14.45 12.33 2.49
CA ASP A 125 -15.65 13.03 2.98
C ASP A 125 -15.30 13.97 4.17
N ILE A 126 -14.52 13.46 5.13
CA ILE A 126 -14.07 14.22 6.31
C ILE A 126 -13.15 15.39 5.88
N LEU A 127 -12.25 15.14 4.92
CA LEU A 127 -11.38 16.17 4.35
C LEU A 127 -12.20 17.24 3.61
N ALA A 128 -13.17 16.86 2.77
CA ALA A 128 -14.02 17.80 2.05
C ALA A 128 -14.76 18.75 3.02
N GLU A 129 -15.27 18.23 4.13
CA GLU A 129 -15.94 19.05 5.16
C GLU A 129 -14.98 19.99 5.90
N ARG A 130 -13.70 19.62 6.09
CA ARG A 130 -12.68 20.57 6.62
C ARG A 130 -12.30 21.63 5.59
N LEU A 131 -12.16 21.25 4.31
CA LEU A 131 -11.81 22.18 3.23
C LEU A 131 -12.92 23.23 2.99
N LYS A 132 -14.20 22.83 2.98
CA LYS A 132 -15.34 23.77 2.90
C LYS A 132 -15.40 24.77 4.06
N LYS A 133 -14.90 24.37 5.24
CA LYS A 133 -14.84 25.21 6.46
C LYS A 133 -13.55 26.03 6.55
N HIS A 134 -12.63 25.89 5.59
CA HIS A 134 -11.37 26.63 5.58
C HIS A 134 -11.57 28.04 5.02
N LEU A 135 -11.94 28.96 5.90
CA LEU A 135 -12.18 30.37 5.56
C LEU A 135 -10.89 31.23 5.51
N SER A 136 -9.72 30.62 5.72
CA SER A 136 -8.44 31.35 5.73
C SER A 136 -7.98 31.69 4.31
N LYS A 137 -7.32 32.85 4.17
CA LYS A 137 -6.63 33.25 2.93
C LYS A 137 -5.33 32.46 2.70
N ALA A 138 -4.78 31.82 3.73
CA ALA A 138 -3.59 30.97 3.60
C ALA A 138 -3.97 29.61 2.99
N PRO A 139 -3.14 29.00 2.12
CA PRO A 139 -3.43 27.68 1.58
C PRO A 139 -3.61 26.61 2.67
N PHE A 140 -4.55 25.69 2.48
CA PHE A 140 -4.67 24.50 3.31
C PHE A 140 -3.56 23.50 2.92
N ARG A 141 -2.79 23.03 3.89
CA ARG A 141 -1.56 22.27 3.63
C ARG A 141 -1.73 20.82 4.05
N ILE A 142 -1.53 19.90 3.11
CA ILE A 142 -1.68 18.46 3.31
C ILE A 142 -0.34 17.76 3.10
N TRP A 143 0.01 16.81 3.97
CA TRP A 143 1.10 15.87 3.72
C TRP A 143 0.55 14.46 3.53
N CYS A 144 0.77 13.85 2.37
CA CYS A 144 0.62 12.41 2.16
C CYS A 144 1.99 11.77 2.33
N SER A 145 2.18 10.98 3.40
CA SER A 145 3.50 10.55 3.85
C SER A 145 3.98 9.22 3.24
N ALA A 146 3.11 8.52 2.51
CA ALA A 146 3.38 7.27 1.79
C ALA A 146 2.56 7.24 0.49
N ALA A 147 2.98 8.04 -0.48
CA ALA A 147 2.23 8.35 -1.70
C ALA A 147 2.07 7.18 -2.68
N SER A 148 2.97 6.19 -2.62
CA SER A 148 3.06 5.10 -3.59
C SER A 148 3.01 5.63 -5.04
N THR A 149 2.24 5.00 -5.93
CA THR A 149 2.08 5.37 -7.34
C THR A 149 1.21 6.61 -7.57
N GLY A 150 0.82 7.35 -6.52
CA GLY A 150 0.20 8.67 -6.61
C GLY A 150 -1.32 8.70 -6.49
N GLU A 151 -2.00 7.55 -6.46
CA GLU A 151 -3.47 7.51 -6.37
C GLU A 151 -4.04 8.22 -5.14
N GLU A 152 -3.38 8.15 -3.97
CA GLU A 152 -3.82 8.90 -2.78
C GLU A 152 -3.68 10.42 -2.94
N PRO A 153 -2.49 11.00 -3.23
CA PRO A 153 -2.37 12.45 -3.38
C PRO A 153 -3.21 13.03 -4.52
N TYR A 154 -3.46 12.27 -5.60
CA TYR A 154 -4.41 12.68 -6.62
C TYR A 154 -5.87 12.64 -6.14
N SER A 155 -6.28 11.66 -5.31
CA SER A 155 -7.58 11.70 -4.66
C SER A 155 -7.72 12.89 -3.70
N LEU A 156 -6.68 13.25 -2.93
CA LEU A 156 -6.66 14.45 -2.09
C LEU A 156 -6.85 15.72 -2.93
N ALA A 157 -6.14 15.83 -4.07
CA ALA A 157 -6.24 16.94 -4.99
C ALA A 157 -7.63 17.04 -5.65
N ILE A 158 -8.24 15.91 -6.03
CA ILE A 158 -9.62 15.87 -6.57
C ILE A 158 -10.61 16.37 -5.51
N THR A 159 -10.51 15.86 -4.28
CA THR A 159 -11.35 16.30 -3.15
C THR A 159 -11.23 17.80 -2.89
N ALA A 160 -10.04 18.38 -3.02
CA ALA A 160 -9.84 19.82 -2.94
C ALA A 160 -10.52 20.58 -4.10
N CYS A 161 -10.33 20.13 -5.34
CA CYS A 161 -10.96 20.74 -6.50
C CYS A 161 -12.50 20.70 -6.44
N GLU A 162 -13.06 19.62 -5.88
CA GLU A 162 -14.50 19.45 -5.67
C GLU A 162 -15.01 20.33 -4.52
N ALA A 163 -14.30 20.37 -3.38
CA ALA A 163 -14.71 21.15 -2.20
C ALA A 163 -14.76 22.67 -2.46
N PHE A 164 -13.80 23.21 -3.22
CA PHE A 164 -13.78 24.63 -3.62
C PHE A 164 -14.43 24.89 -4.99
N ASN A 165 -14.91 23.84 -5.68
CA ASN A 165 -15.42 23.87 -7.05
C ASN A 165 -14.53 24.63 -8.07
N THR A 166 -13.21 24.42 -8.03
CA THR A 166 -12.23 25.04 -8.95
C THR A 166 -11.08 24.07 -9.24
N LEU A 167 -10.36 24.24 -10.35
CA LEU A 167 -9.13 23.48 -10.64
C LEU A 167 -7.87 24.11 -10.00
N ALA A 168 -8.01 25.28 -9.39
CA ALA A 168 -6.95 25.96 -8.65
C ALA A 168 -7.43 26.31 -7.21
N PRO A 169 -7.74 25.30 -6.38
CA PRO A 169 -8.09 25.52 -4.99
C PRO A 169 -6.87 26.06 -4.21
N PRO A 170 -7.07 26.82 -3.11
CA PRO A 170 -5.99 27.29 -2.24
C PRO A 170 -5.47 26.14 -1.35
N VAL A 171 -4.88 25.13 -1.99
CA VAL A 171 -4.42 23.89 -1.34
C VAL A 171 -3.02 23.54 -1.84
N GLN A 172 -2.15 23.11 -0.92
CA GLN A 172 -0.82 22.60 -1.21
C GLN A 172 -0.71 21.18 -0.66
N ILE A 173 -0.36 20.22 -1.51
CA ILE A 173 -0.15 18.83 -1.13
C ILE A 173 1.34 18.51 -1.27
N VAL A 174 2.00 18.11 -0.19
CA VAL A 174 3.30 17.45 -0.28
C VAL A 174 3.05 15.96 -0.26
N ALA A 175 3.57 15.22 -1.23
CA ALA A 175 3.37 13.79 -1.39
C ALA A 175 4.73 13.10 -1.36
N THR A 176 4.92 12.16 -0.44
CA THR A 176 6.24 11.57 -0.20
C THR A 176 6.23 10.08 -0.11
N ASP A 177 7.33 9.45 -0.54
CA ASP A 177 7.57 8.03 -0.39
C ASP A 177 9.08 7.78 -0.25
N ILE A 178 9.45 6.58 0.19
CA ILE A 178 10.84 6.11 0.16
C ILE A 178 11.19 5.56 -1.23
N ASP A 179 10.19 5.01 -1.93
CA ASP A 179 10.35 4.32 -3.20
C ASP A 179 10.35 5.29 -4.40
N THR A 180 11.48 5.37 -5.09
CA THR A 180 11.67 6.30 -6.21
C THR A 180 10.99 5.86 -7.50
N ASN A 181 10.76 4.57 -7.70
CA ASN A 181 10.06 4.05 -8.89
C ASN A 181 8.58 4.43 -8.88
N VAL A 182 7.94 4.33 -7.71
CA VAL A 182 6.53 4.72 -7.58
C VAL A 182 6.34 6.23 -7.56
N LEU A 183 7.27 7.00 -6.97
CA LEU A 183 7.28 8.47 -7.08
C LEU A 183 7.41 8.93 -8.55
N ALA A 184 8.28 8.29 -9.34
CA ALA A 184 8.40 8.60 -10.77
C ALA A 184 7.10 8.27 -11.55
N THR A 185 6.35 7.26 -11.11
CA THR A 185 5.02 6.93 -11.67
C THR A 185 3.98 7.97 -11.26
N ALA A 186 3.97 8.36 -9.98
CA ALA A 186 3.09 9.37 -9.43
C ALA A 186 3.28 10.75 -10.11
N GLN A 187 4.53 11.18 -10.29
CA GLN A 187 4.89 12.41 -11.00
C GLN A 187 4.42 12.41 -12.47
N LYS A 188 4.55 11.26 -13.17
CA LYS A 188 4.00 11.12 -14.54
C LYS A 188 2.47 11.21 -14.54
N GLY A 189 1.82 10.64 -13.53
CA GLY A 189 0.36 10.64 -13.39
C GLY A 189 -0.35 9.89 -14.52
N VAL A 190 0.28 8.87 -15.09
CA VAL A 190 -0.24 8.03 -16.18
C VAL A 190 -0.58 6.65 -15.62
N TYR A 191 -1.80 6.20 -15.88
CA TYR A 191 -2.37 4.95 -15.36
C TYR A 191 -3.09 4.18 -16.47
N GLY A 192 -3.26 2.86 -16.30
CA GLY A 192 -4.22 2.11 -17.09
C GLY A 192 -5.66 2.55 -16.78
N ALA A 193 -6.57 2.44 -17.75
CA ALA A 193 -7.97 2.82 -17.57
C ALA A 193 -8.70 1.97 -16.50
N ASP A 194 -8.22 0.75 -16.24
CA ASP A 194 -8.63 -0.14 -15.14
C ASP A 194 -8.44 0.52 -13.76
N ARG A 195 -7.33 1.24 -13.55
CA ARG A 195 -6.99 1.88 -12.27
C ARG A 195 -7.98 2.96 -11.84
N VAL A 196 -8.71 3.50 -12.80
CA VAL A 196 -9.66 4.61 -12.62
C VAL A 196 -11.10 4.22 -12.91
N GLU A 197 -11.38 2.95 -13.22
CA GLU A 197 -12.72 2.45 -13.59
C GLU A 197 -13.80 2.77 -12.54
N ARG A 198 -13.39 2.83 -11.26
CA ARG A 198 -14.26 3.07 -10.10
C ARG A 198 -14.55 4.55 -9.86
N LEU A 199 -13.92 5.45 -10.62
CA LEU A 199 -14.22 6.87 -10.56
C LEU A 199 -15.51 7.18 -11.31
N SER A 200 -16.33 8.06 -10.74
CA SER A 200 -17.50 8.61 -11.43
C SER A 200 -17.13 9.18 -12.80
N ARG A 201 -18.03 9.06 -13.78
CA ARG A 201 -17.86 9.66 -15.12
C ARG A 201 -17.48 11.15 -15.08
N GLU A 202 -18.06 11.91 -14.13
CA GLU A 202 -17.74 13.33 -13.93
C GLU A 202 -16.26 13.54 -13.57
N ARG A 203 -15.78 12.90 -12.49
CA ARG A 203 -14.34 12.90 -12.11
C ARG A 203 -13.44 12.53 -13.28
N MET A 204 -13.81 11.50 -14.04
CA MET A 204 -13.06 11.05 -15.22
C MET A 204 -12.97 12.11 -16.32
N GLN A 205 -14.06 12.83 -16.61
CA GLN A 205 -14.07 13.90 -17.60
C GLN A 205 -13.34 15.17 -17.12
N ARG A 206 -13.51 15.51 -15.83
CA ARG A 206 -13.01 16.73 -15.19
C ARG A 206 -11.51 16.70 -14.88
N PHE A 207 -10.96 15.55 -14.46
CA PHE A 207 -9.60 15.47 -13.91
C PHE A 207 -8.61 14.64 -14.73
N PHE A 208 -9.07 13.88 -15.72
CA PHE A 208 -8.21 13.04 -16.56
C PHE A 208 -8.28 13.43 -18.05
N LEU A 209 -7.22 13.06 -18.75
CA LEU A 209 -7.10 13.01 -20.21
C LEU A 209 -7.08 11.53 -20.61
N ARG A 210 -7.72 11.17 -21.72
CA ARG A 210 -7.67 9.81 -22.27
C ARG A 210 -6.59 9.73 -23.35
N GLY A 211 -5.77 8.69 -23.30
CA GLY A 211 -4.81 8.40 -24.36
C GLY A 211 -5.50 7.87 -25.61
N THR A 212 -4.88 8.09 -26.77
CA THR A 212 -5.35 7.67 -28.09
C THR A 212 -4.18 7.11 -28.90
N GLY A 213 -4.47 6.33 -29.95
CA GLY A 213 -3.44 5.71 -30.78
C GLY A 213 -2.51 4.81 -29.95
N THR A 214 -1.20 5.09 -29.97
CA THR A 214 -0.20 4.33 -29.19
C THR A 214 -0.34 4.47 -27.67
N GLN A 215 -1.25 5.32 -27.17
CA GLN A 215 -1.57 5.50 -25.76
C GLN A 215 -3.01 5.05 -25.42
N GLU A 216 -3.69 4.34 -26.34
CA GLU A 216 -5.01 3.79 -26.06
C GLU A 216 -5.00 2.84 -24.85
N GLY A 217 -6.10 2.83 -24.08
CA GLY A 217 -6.18 2.12 -22.80
C GLY A 217 -5.49 2.82 -21.62
N LEU A 218 -4.74 3.91 -21.85
CA LEU A 218 -4.15 4.73 -20.79
C LEU A 218 -4.97 6.00 -20.50
N VAL A 219 -4.83 6.49 -19.28
CA VAL A 219 -5.32 7.79 -18.83
C VAL A 219 -4.17 8.59 -18.21
N ARG A 220 -4.23 9.91 -18.30
CA ARG A 220 -3.29 10.82 -17.65
C ARG A 220 -4.02 11.84 -16.80
N VAL A 221 -3.55 12.07 -15.57
CA VAL A 221 -4.03 13.15 -14.71
C VAL A 221 -3.76 14.50 -15.37
N ARG A 222 -4.74 15.42 -15.36
CA ARG A 222 -4.59 16.77 -15.93
C ARG A 222 -3.50 17.57 -15.21
N PRO A 223 -2.67 18.34 -15.94
CA PRO A 223 -1.61 19.17 -15.35
C PRO A 223 -2.09 20.10 -14.23
N ASP A 224 -3.32 20.60 -14.30
CA ASP A 224 -3.90 21.47 -13.28
C ASP A 224 -3.95 20.80 -11.90
N LEU A 225 -4.27 19.50 -11.87
CA LEU A 225 -4.25 18.70 -10.65
C LEU A 225 -2.81 18.37 -10.21
N GLN A 226 -1.91 18.10 -11.16
CA GLN A 226 -0.50 17.83 -10.87
C GLN A 226 0.18 19.03 -10.20
N ARG A 227 -0.18 20.28 -10.57
CA ARG A 227 0.38 21.51 -9.96
C ARG A 227 0.02 21.72 -8.48
N LEU A 228 -0.96 20.98 -7.94
CA LEU A 228 -1.31 21.03 -6.51
C LEU A 228 -0.40 20.15 -5.64
N ILE A 229 0.43 19.30 -6.25
CA ILE A 229 1.18 18.25 -5.58
C ILE A 229 2.69 18.41 -5.80
N GLU A 230 3.43 18.56 -4.71
CA GLU A 230 4.90 18.50 -4.68
C GLU A 230 5.35 17.09 -4.25
N PHE A 231 5.93 16.33 -5.18
CA PHE A 231 6.44 14.98 -4.91
C PHE A 231 7.88 15.02 -4.40
N LYS A 232 8.17 14.41 -3.24
CA LYS A 232 9.52 14.32 -2.65
C LYS A 232 9.85 12.91 -2.18
N ARG A 233 11.11 12.50 -2.30
CA ARG A 233 11.61 11.30 -1.61
C ARG A 233 11.82 11.63 -0.14
N ILE A 234 11.20 10.87 0.77
CA ILE A 234 11.41 10.96 2.22
C ILE A 234 11.36 9.55 2.82
N ASN A 235 12.33 9.24 3.68
CA ASN A 235 12.27 8.06 4.53
C ASN A 235 11.68 8.45 5.90
N LEU A 236 10.62 7.76 6.34
CA LEU A 236 10.00 8.04 7.65
C LEU A 236 10.93 7.70 8.83
N LEU A 237 12.00 6.94 8.62
CA LEU A 237 13.02 6.72 9.66
C LEU A 237 14.04 7.87 9.81
N ASP A 238 14.08 8.82 8.86
CA ASP A 238 14.99 9.95 8.97
C ASP A 238 14.69 10.77 10.24
N LYS A 239 15.75 11.17 10.95
CA LYS A 239 15.65 11.95 12.21
C LYS A 239 15.00 13.32 12.01
N SER A 240 15.05 13.85 10.79
CA SER A 240 14.50 15.13 10.39
C SER A 240 14.09 15.06 8.92
N TRP A 241 12.92 15.62 8.59
CA TRP A 241 12.44 15.71 7.22
C TRP A 241 12.56 17.15 6.71
N ALA A 242 12.92 17.32 5.44
CA ALA A 242 12.99 18.63 4.77
C ALA A 242 11.57 19.15 4.40
N LEU A 243 10.67 19.17 5.39
CA LEU A 243 9.28 19.58 5.29
C LEU A 243 9.07 20.86 6.09
N GLN A 244 8.56 21.89 5.42
CA GLN A 244 8.11 23.11 6.09
C GLN A 244 6.72 22.85 6.69
N GLY A 245 6.63 22.66 8.00
CA GLY A 245 5.36 22.60 8.73
C GLY A 245 4.77 24.00 9.03
N PRO A 246 3.61 24.09 9.69
CA PRO A 246 2.73 22.97 10.02
C PRO A 246 1.72 22.66 8.89
N PHE A 247 1.16 21.46 8.93
CA PHE A 247 0.12 20.95 8.03
C PHE A 247 -1.26 20.95 8.70
N ASP A 248 -2.30 21.22 7.93
CA ASP A 248 -3.70 21.14 8.33
C ASP A 248 -4.20 19.68 8.37
N ALA A 249 -3.66 18.83 7.49
CA ALA A 249 -3.94 17.41 7.45
C ALA A 249 -2.69 16.58 7.10
N MET A 250 -2.59 15.40 7.71
CA MET A 250 -1.58 14.38 7.40
C MET A 250 -2.25 13.06 7.07
N PHE A 251 -1.84 12.43 5.97
CA PHE A 251 -2.26 11.11 5.56
C PHE A 251 -1.06 10.17 5.67
N CYS A 252 -1.09 9.27 6.66
CA CYS A 252 -0.06 8.28 6.92
C CYS A 252 -0.75 6.91 6.98
N ARG A 253 -1.08 6.38 5.81
CA ARG A 253 -2.05 5.29 5.66
C ARG A 253 -1.42 4.04 5.08
N ASN A 254 -1.72 2.91 5.71
CA ASN A 254 -1.31 1.58 5.29
C ASN A 254 0.22 1.39 5.16
N VAL A 255 1.00 2.19 5.90
CA VAL A 255 2.47 2.19 5.93
C VAL A 255 3.03 1.84 7.32
N MET A 256 2.34 2.26 8.39
CA MET A 256 2.75 2.00 9.77
C MET A 256 2.68 0.50 10.11
N ILE A 257 1.85 -0.26 9.38
CA ILE A 257 1.82 -1.73 9.42
C ILE A 257 3.14 -2.43 9.09
N TYR A 258 4.11 -1.74 8.47
CA TYR A 258 5.44 -2.28 8.18
C TYR A 258 6.46 -2.05 9.29
N PHE A 259 6.14 -1.25 10.31
CA PHE A 259 7.05 -0.86 11.38
C PHE A 259 6.66 -1.53 12.71
N ASP A 260 7.63 -1.76 13.60
CA ASP A 260 7.35 -2.17 14.98
C ASP A 260 6.80 -1.01 15.82
N LYS A 261 6.32 -1.30 17.04
CA LYS A 261 5.67 -0.31 17.91
C LYS A 261 6.62 0.82 18.37
N PRO A 262 7.87 0.57 18.78
CA PRO A 262 8.84 1.64 19.03
C PRO A 262 9.07 2.55 17.82
N THR A 263 9.19 1.98 16.62
CA THR A 263 9.38 2.73 15.37
C THR A 263 8.13 3.55 15.01
N GLN A 264 6.94 2.98 15.14
CA GLN A 264 5.67 3.69 14.98
C GLN A 264 5.58 4.90 15.93
N HIS A 265 5.91 4.71 17.21
CA HIS A 265 5.90 5.77 18.21
C HIS A 265 6.85 6.92 17.82
N ALA A 266 8.10 6.61 17.49
CA ALA A 266 9.10 7.61 17.13
C ALA A 266 8.73 8.41 15.85
N ILE A 267 8.04 7.79 14.88
CA ILE A 267 7.50 8.49 13.71
C ILE A 267 6.38 9.45 14.13
N LEU A 268 5.46 9.00 14.98
CA LEU A 268 4.35 9.82 15.48
C LEU A 268 4.85 11.02 16.32
N GLU A 269 5.88 10.84 17.15
CA GLU A 269 6.54 11.94 17.88
C GLU A 269 7.03 13.05 16.93
N ARG A 270 7.61 12.66 15.78
CA ARG A 270 8.06 13.59 14.74
C ARG A 270 6.91 14.22 13.95
N PHE A 271 5.72 13.62 13.92
CA PHE A 271 4.52 14.23 13.31
C PHE A 271 3.92 15.34 14.17
N VAL A 272 3.94 15.22 15.51
CA VAL A 272 3.34 16.18 16.46
C VAL A 272 3.74 17.66 16.22
N PRO A 273 5.02 18.04 16.01
CA PRO A 273 5.40 19.43 15.74
C PRO A 273 5.06 19.89 14.32
N LEU A 274 4.83 18.97 13.40
CA LEU A 274 4.49 19.26 11.99
C LEU A 274 2.98 19.36 11.75
N LEU A 275 2.12 18.92 12.67
CA LEU A 275 0.66 19.07 12.56
C LEU A 275 0.19 20.31 13.32
N LYS A 276 -0.76 21.08 12.75
CA LYS A 276 -1.44 22.17 13.46
C LYS A 276 -2.18 21.63 14.68
N SER A 277 -2.41 22.48 15.68
CA SER A 277 -3.11 22.12 16.93
C SER A 277 -4.54 21.62 16.71
N ASP A 278 -5.21 22.08 15.65
CA ASP A 278 -6.54 21.68 15.21
C ASP A 278 -6.53 20.74 13.97
N GLY A 279 -5.33 20.34 13.54
CA GLY A 279 -5.12 19.51 12.36
C GLY A 279 -5.43 18.03 12.59
N LEU A 280 -5.61 17.29 11.50
CA LEU A 280 -6.01 15.88 11.54
C LEU A 280 -4.94 14.95 10.96
N LEU A 281 -4.72 13.81 11.62
CA LEU A 281 -3.94 12.69 11.14
C LEU A 281 -4.87 11.55 10.72
N PHE A 282 -4.73 11.09 9.48
CA PHE A 282 -5.50 10.00 8.88
C PHE A 282 -4.63 8.75 8.79
N ALA A 283 -5.06 7.66 9.45
CA ALA A 283 -4.44 6.34 9.37
C ALA A 283 -5.26 5.40 8.48
N GLY A 284 -4.69 4.28 8.07
CA GLY A 284 -5.39 3.25 7.29
C GLY A 284 -6.19 2.29 8.17
N HIS A 285 -7.13 1.57 7.55
CA HIS A 285 -8.13 0.71 8.22
C HIS A 285 -7.61 -0.33 9.24
N SER A 286 -6.33 -0.74 9.16
CA SER A 286 -5.71 -1.71 10.09
C SER A 286 -4.80 -1.05 11.14
N GLU A 287 -4.71 0.28 11.16
CA GLU A 287 -3.72 1.03 11.93
C GLU A 287 -4.35 1.65 13.18
N SER A 288 -3.80 1.29 14.34
CA SER A 288 -4.25 1.75 15.65
C SER A 288 -3.10 2.38 16.44
N PHE A 289 -3.23 3.67 16.73
CA PHE A 289 -2.25 4.47 17.46
C PHE A 289 -2.53 4.56 18.97
N LEU A 290 -3.33 3.62 19.53
CA LEU A 290 -3.61 3.56 20.98
C LEU A 290 -2.35 3.48 21.86
N HIS A 291 -1.27 2.93 21.32
CA HIS A 291 0.05 2.84 21.97
C HIS A 291 0.84 4.17 21.99
N ALA A 292 0.29 5.22 21.37
CA ALA A 292 0.82 6.57 21.27
C ALA A 292 -0.29 7.61 21.58
N ALA A 293 -1.23 7.25 22.46
CA ALA A 293 -2.41 8.05 22.80
C ALA A 293 -2.08 9.35 23.54
N ASP A 294 -0.90 9.43 24.14
CA ASP A 294 -0.27 10.63 24.68
C ASP A 294 0.11 11.65 23.59
N LEU A 295 0.32 11.20 22.36
CA LEU A 295 0.62 12.04 21.18
C LEU A 295 -0.64 12.34 20.34
N PHE A 296 -1.47 11.32 20.10
CA PHE A 296 -2.62 11.40 19.20
C PHE A 296 -3.88 10.73 19.76
N ARG A 297 -4.97 11.51 19.88
CA ARG A 297 -6.28 11.03 20.31
C ARG A 297 -7.11 10.61 19.10
N SER A 298 -7.73 9.42 19.16
CA SER A 298 -8.62 8.96 18.08
C SER A 298 -9.96 9.70 18.11
N MET A 299 -10.40 10.11 16.92
CA MET A 299 -11.72 10.72 16.64
C MET A 299 -12.68 9.72 15.99
N GLY A 300 -12.34 8.42 16.02
CA GLY A 300 -13.04 7.36 15.29
C GLY A 300 -12.69 7.31 13.80
N ARG A 301 -13.17 6.26 13.12
CA ARG A 301 -12.97 6.03 11.66
C ARG A 301 -11.52 6.22 11.19
N THR A 302 -10.54 5.76 11.98
CA THR A 302 -9.09 5.89 11.74
C THR A 302 -8.57 7.33 11.54
N VAL A 303 -9.31 8.32 12.03
CA VAL A 303 -8.89 9.72 12.14
C VAL A 303 -8.43 10.02 13.57
N TYR A 304 -7.43 10.87 13.70
CA TYR A 304 -6.82 11.29 14.96
C TYR A 304 -6.58 12.80 14.96
N GLU A 305 -6.58 13.39 16.15
CA GLU A 305 -6.14 14.76 16.40
C GLU A 305 -4.97 14.73 17.38
N ARG A 306 -4.19 15.82 17.45
CA ARG A 306 -3.10 15.94 18.41
C ARG A 306 -3.65 15.93 19.84
N THR A 307 -3.11 15.07 20.70
CA THR A 307 -3.43 15.09 22.12
C THR A 307 -2.95 16.43 22.72
N PRO A 308 -3.83 17.19 23.41
CA PRO A 308 -3.41 18.43 24.04
C PRO A 308 -2.30 18.19 25.05
N ALA A 309 -1.25 19.03 25.02
CA ALA A 309 -0.23 18.99 26.05
C ALA A 309 -0.91 19.20 27.41
N ARG A 310 -0.70 18.28 28.37
CA ARG A 310 -1.16 18.50 29.74
C ARG A 310 -0.54 19.81 30.24
N ALA A 311 -1.39 20.73 30.70
CA ALA A 311 -0.93 21.87 31.46
C ALA A 311 -0.09 21.35 32.64
N ARG A 312 1.15 21.84 32.73
CA ARG A 312 2.06 21.59 33.85
C ARG A 312 1.90 22.68 34.89
#